data_AF-A0A1G5SH03-F1
#
_entry.id   AF-A0A1G5SH03-F1
#
_cell.length_a   1.000
_cell.length_b   1.000
_cell.length_c   1.000
_cell.angle_alpha   90.00
_cell.angle_beta   90.00
_cell.angle_gamma   90.00
#
_symmetry.space_group_name_H-M   'P 1'
#
loop_
_entity.id
_entity.type
_entity.pdbx_description
1 polymer ?
#
loop_
_entity_poly.entity_id
_entity_poly.type
_entity_poly.pdbx_seq_one_letter_code
_entity_poly.pdbx_strand_id
1 'polypeptide(L)' 'MHEHYKLDGVYTGEPKFKYHDEFQASAKETKKEKD' A
#
# COMPACT_ATOMS: atom_id res chain seq x y z
N MET A 1 11.76 -7.09 5.78
CA MET A 1 11.31 -5.80 5.21
C MET A 1 11.53 -5.87 3.71
N HIS A 2 10.51 -6.26 2.96
CA HIS A 2 10.54 -6.26 1.49
C HIS A 2 10.13 -4.87 0.97
N GLU A 3 10.35 -4.59 -0.31
CA GLU A 3 9.90 -3.34 -0.94
C GLU A 3 8.38 -3.19 -0.83
N HIS A 4 7.92 -1.99 -0.46
CA HIS A 4 6.51 -1.65 -0.37
C HIS A 4 6.00 -1.13 -1.71
N TYR A 5 4.87 -1.68 -2.17
CA TYR A 5 4.15 -1.21 -3.36
C TYR A 5 2.81 -0.58 -2.98
N LYS A 6 2.37 0.40 -3.78
CA LYS A 6 1.08 1.06 -3.62
C LYS A 6 -0.06 0.03 -3.70
N LEU A 7 -0.96 0.08 -2.74
CA LEU A 7 -2.18 -0.74 -2.70
C LEU A 7 -3.36 0.07 -3.26
N ASP A 8 -4.29 -0.62 -3.93
CA ASP A 8 -5.49 -0.02 -4.51
C ASP A 8 -6.56 0.43 -3.48
N GLY A 9 -6.29 0.31 -2.18
CA GLY A 9 -7.22 0.75 -1.13
C GLY A 9 -8.47 -0.12 -0.96
N VAL A 10 -8.48 -1.36 -1.47
CA VAL A 10 -9.62 -2.30 -1.38
C VAL A 10 -9.97 -2.66 0.07
N TYR A 11 -8.98 -2.67 0.95
CA TYR A 11 -9.17 -2.93 2.38
C TYR A 11 -9.01 -1.63 3.16
N THR A 12 -10.07 -1.25 3.87
CA THR A 12 -10.13 -0.05 4.71
C THR A 12 -10.71 -0.40 6.08
N GLY A 13 -10.39 0.41 7.10
CA GLY A 13 -10.89 0.24 8.47
C GLY A 13 -9.85 -0.32 9.44
N GLU A 14 -10.31 -0.67 10.64
CA GLU A 14 -9.49 -1.25 11.70
C GLU A 14 -9.62 -2.77 11.78
N PRO A 15 -8.60 -3.49 12.28
CA PRO A 15 -7.30 -3.00 12.72
C PRO A 15 -6.34 -2.73 11.55
N LYS A 16 -5.66 -1.58 11.61
CA LYS A 16 -4.70 -1.15 10.60
C LYS A 16 -3.28 -1.20 11.16
N PHE A 17 -2.31 -1.62 10.35
CA PHE A 17 -0.91 -1.60 10.78
C PHE A 17 -0.45 -0.17 11.09
N LYS A 18 0.25 0.02 12.21
CA LYS A 18 0.62 1.35 12.75
C LYS A 18 1.35 2.25 11.75
N TYR A 19 2.16 1.67 10.85
CA TYR A 19 2.90 2.41 9.83
C TYR A 19 2.35 2.20 8.41
N HIS A 20 1.10 1.72 8.29
CA HIS A 20 0.48 1.49 6.98
C HIS A 20 0.53 2.74 6.10
N ASP A 21 0.18 3.90 6.65
CA ASP A 21 0.12 5.13 5.87
C ASP A 21 1.50 5.68 5.51
N GLU A 22 2.49 5.54 6.39
CA GLU A 22 3.88 5.89 6.11
C GLU A 22 4.49 4.99 5.02
N PHE A 23 4.19 3.70 5.08
CA PHE A 23 4.68 2.73 4.10
C PHE A 23 3.97 2.89 2.77
N GLN A 24 2.66 3.16 2.78
CA GLN A 24 1.93 3.46 1.55
C GLN A 24 2.32 4.82 0.96
N ALA A 25 2.71 5.83 1.75
CA ALA A 25 3.18 7.11 1.25
C ALA A 25 4.49 6.97 0.45
N SER A 26 5.44 6.19 0.97
CA SER A 26 6.77 5.94 0.39
C SER A 26 6.86 4.73 -0.55
N ALA A 27 5.76 3.97 -0.70
CA ALA A 27 5.70 2.80 -1.57
C ALA A 27 5.90 3.16 -3.05
N LYS A 28 6.56 2.26 -3.79
CA LYS A 28 6.71 2.36 -5.24
C LYS A 28 5.35 2.18 -5.91
N GLU A 29 5.09 2.95 -6.95
CA GLU A 29 3.92 2.72 -7.80
C GLU A 29 4.03 1.34 -8.44
N THR A 30 3.00 0.51 -8.28
CA THR A 30 2.93 -0.75 -8.99
C THR A 30 2.46 -0.44 -10.41
N LYS A 31 3.31 -0.70 -11.41
CA LYS A 31 2.86 -0.84 -12.80
C LYS A 31 2.12 -2.17 -12.93
N LYS A 32 0.92 -2.26 -12.37
CA LYS A 32 -0.05 -3.23 -12.86
C LYS A 32 -0.86 -2.47 -13.89
N GLU A 33 -0.57 -2.78 -15.15
CA GLU A 33 -1.49 -2.54 -16.25
C GLU A 33 -2.85 -3.04 -15.77
N LYS A 34 -3.76 -2.11 -15.45
CA LYS A 34 -5.15 -2.41 -15.17
C LYS A 34 -5.76 -2.65 -16.54
N ASP A 35 -5.60 -3.88 -17.04
CA ASP A 35 -6.36 -4.40 -18.18
C ASP A 35 -7.83 -4.61 -17.78
#